data_AF-A0A3C0K4A4-F1
#
_entry.id   AF-A0A3C0K4A4-F1
#
_cell.length_a   1.000
_cell.length_b   1.000
_cell.length_c   1.000
_cell.angle_alpha   90.00
_cell.angle_beta   90.00
_cell.angle_gamma   90.00
#
_symmetry.space_group_name_H-M   'P 1'
#
loop_
_entity.id
_entity.type
_entity.pdbx_description
1 polymer ?
#
loop_
_entity_poly.entity_id
_entity_poly.type
_entity_poly.pdbx_seq_one_letter_code
_entity_poly.pdbx_strand_id
1 'polypeptide(L)'
;GPDANIPRVKSRMSSTTIRVKDGESIIIGGLLSNDKKETSYKFPLLHKLPYIGEKLFTSNGVIERKTDLIIQITPKIIQDEYTGIAKSNAIKAYEDYVIEDAYKPSNEEKINKPESEKDGGQ
;
A
#
# COMPACT_ATOMS: atom_id res chain seq x y z
N GLY A 1 8.94 31.01 31.58
CA GLY A 1 7.47 31.13 31.45
C GLY A 1 6.85 29.75 31.58
N PRO A 2 5.63 29.62 32.13
CA PRO A 2 5.06 28.35 32.56
C PRO A 2 4.44 27.48 31.42
N ASP A 3 4.69 27.78 30.15
CA ASP A 3 3.91 27.19 29.03
C ASP A 3 4.52 25.90 28.41
N ALA A 4 5.44 25.23 29.11
CA ALA A 4 6.27 24.16 28.53
C ALA A 4 5.69 22.73 28.67
N ASN A 5 4.38 22.56 28.88
CA ASN A 5 3.76 21.23 29.04
C ASN A 5 2.74 20.88 27.94
N ILE A 6 3.07 21.23 26.69
CA ILE A 6 2.33 20.77 25.52
C ILE A 6 3.12 19.62 24.88
N PRO A 7 2.60 18.38 24.84
CA PRO A 7 3.33 17.28 24.22
C PRO A 7 3.54 17.56 22.74
N ARG A 8 4.80 17.56 22.30
CA ARG A 8 5.15 17.70 20.89
C ARG A 8 4.88 16.38 20.16
N VAL A 9 3.68 16.24 19.59
CA VAL A 9 3.32 15.07 18.78
C VAL A 9 3.84 15.27 17.36
N LYS A 10 4.86 14.52 16.94
CA LYS A 10 5.35 14.50 15.56
C LYS A 10 4.60 13.42 14.79
N SER A 11 3.50 13.78 14.13
CA SER A 11 2.78 12.88 13.22
C SER A 11 3.30 13.02 11.78
N ARG A 12 3.37 11.92 11.03
CA ARG A 12 3.65 11.90 9.59
C ARG A 12 2.57 11.04 8.93
N MET A 13 1.80 11.62 8.01
CA MET A 13 0.73 10.93 7.30
C MET A 13 0.88 11.15 5.79
N SER A 14 0.64 10.10 5.01
CA SER A 14 0.67 10.12 3.54
C SER A 14 -0.54 9.35 3.02
N SER A 15 -1.24 9.88 2.02
CA SER A 15 -2.39 9.25 1.39
C SER A 15 -2.13 9.07 -0.10
N THR A 16 -2.32 7.85 -0.61
CA THR A 16 -2.05 7.48 -1.99
C THR A 16 -3.15 6.54 -2.48
N THR A 17 -3.61 6.71 -3.71
CA THR A 17 -4.52 5.78 -4.39
C THR A 17 -3.76 4.99 -5.44
N ILE A 18 -3.90 3.67 -5.44
CA ILE A 18 -3.18 2.75 -6.33
C ILE A 18 -4.12 1.70 -6.94
N ARG A 19 -3.78 1.21 -8.12
CA ARG A 19 -4.45 0.07 -8.79
C ARG A 19 -3.42 -1.00 -9.05
N VAL A 20 -3.66 -2.20 -8.53
CA VAL A 20 -2.75 -3.35 -8.58
C VAL A 20 -3.51 -4.63 -8.87
N LYS A 21 -2.83 -5.64 -9.41
CA LYS A 21 -3.41 -6.95 -9.67
C LYS A 21 -3.44 -7.80 -8.40
N ASP A 22 -4.32 -8.79 -8.38
CA ASP A 22 -4.36 -9.79 -7.31
C ASP A 22 -3.03 -10.52 -7.15
N GLY A 23 -2.55 -10.64 -5.90
CA GLY A 23 -1.30 -11.31 -5.57
C GLY A 23 -0.01 -10.56 -5.96
N GLU A 24 -0.09 -9.43 -6.66
CA GLU A 24 1.08 -8.69 -7.12
C GLU A 24 1.59 -7.74 -6.02
N SER A 25 2.83 -7.96 -5.55
CA SER A 25 3.43 -7.11 -4.52
C SER A 25 3.90 -5.78 -5.11
N ILE A 26 3.58 -4.67 -4.46
CA ILE A 26 4.00 -3.33 -4.86
C ILE A 26 4.62 -2.57 -3.69
N ILE A 27 5.62 -1.73 -3.99
CA ILE A 27 6.18 -0.77 -3.05
C ILE A 27 5.38 0.54 -3.15
N ILE A 28 4.79 0.96 -2.04
CA ILE A 28 3.95 2.17 -1.99
C ILE A 28 4.69 3.38 -1.45
N GLY A 29 5.86 3.16 -0.84
CA GLY A 29 6.70 4.24 -0.34
C GLY A 29 7.95 3.76 0.37
N GLY A 30 8.81 4.71 0.72
CA GLY A 30 10.01 4.48 1.50
C GLY A 30 10.61 5.79 2.02
N LEU A 31 11.50 5.68 3.00
CA LEU A 31 12.28 6.78 3.54
C LEU A 31 13.73 6.34 3.63
N LEU A 32 14.61 7.06 2.95
CA LEU A 32 16.05 6.98 3.12
C LEU A 32 16.49 8.28 3.80
N SER A 33 17.01 8.18 5.02
CA SER A 33 17.49 9.32 5.80
C SER A 33 18.92 9.09 6.23
N ASN A 34 19.76 10.09 5.98
CA ASN A 34 21.14 10.11 6.42
C ASN A 34 21.39 11.45 7.14
N ASP A 35 21.77 11.38 8.41
CA ASP A 35 22.11 12.53 9.24
C ASP A 35 23.56 12.39 9.69
N LYS A 36 24.42 13.29 9.19
CA LYS A 36 25.85 13.35 9.50
C LYS A 36 26.12 14.59 10.33
N LYS A 37 26.58 14.40 11.56
CA LYS A 37 27.01 15.47 12.46
C LYS A 37 28.51 15.41 12.68
N GLU A 38 29.20 16.43 12.20
CA GLU A 38 30.61 16.66 12.46
C GLU A 38 30.76 17.68 13.60
N THR A 39 31.53 17.33 14.62
CA THR A 39 31.84 18.21 15.75
C THR A 39 33.36 18.30 15.88
N SER A 40 33.90 19.50 15.79
CA SER A 40 35.34 19.74 15.96
C SER A 40 35.57 20.65 17.15
N TYR A 41 36.29 20.15 18.14
CA TYR A 41 36.75 20.91 19.30
C TYR A 41 38.21 21.29 19.09
N LYS A 42 38.51 22.59 19.13
CA LYS A 42 39.86 23.13 18.91
C LYS A 42 40.24 24.02 20.06
N PHE A 43 41.44 23.85 20.59
CA PHE A 43 41.96 24.76 21.61
C PHE A 43 42.40 26.08 20.95
N PRO A 44 41.93 27.25 21.41
CA PRO A 44 42.28 28.53 20.79
C PRO A 44 43.79 28.76 20.79
N LEU A 45 44.33 29.32 19.70
CA LEU A 45 45.77 29.58 19.45
C LEU A 45 46.65 28.34 19.23
N LEU A 46 46.64 27.37 20.14
CA LEU A 46 47.53 26.18 20.08
C LEU A 46 47.23 25.25 18.91
N HIS A 47 45.99 25.24 18.42
CA HIS A 47 45.62 24.43 17.25
C HIS A 47 46.29 24.87 15.94
N LYS A 48 46.83 26.10 15.86
CA LYS A 48 47.46 26.66 14.64
C LYS A 48 48.96 26.40 14.54
N LEU A 49 49.57 25.74 15.54
CA LEU A 49 50.99 25.44 15.50
C LEU A 49 51.29 24.47 14.35
N PRO A 50 52.28 24.79 13.49
CA PRO A 50 52.67 23.90 12.41
C PRO A 50 53.18 22.56 12.98
N TYR A 51 53.01 21.49 12.21
CA TYR A 51 53.39 20.09 12.54
C TYR A 51 52.64 19.40 13.69
N ILE A 52 52.27 20.10 14.77
CA ILE A 52 51.74 19.48 16.00
C ILE A 52 50.39 20.04 16.48
N GLY A 53 50.02 21.25 16.07
CA GLY A 53 48.83 21.96 16.55
C GLY A 53 47.53 21.20 16.26
N GLU A 54 47.27 20.88 15.00
CA GLU A 54 46.04 20.20 14.60
C GLU A 54 45.98 18.74 15.08
N LYS A 55 47.13 18.07 15.22
CA LYS A 55 47.16 16.64 15.59
C LYS A 55 46.95 16.39 17.08
N LEU A 56 47.37 17.31 17.95
CA LEU A 56 47.30 17.14 19.41
C LEU A 56 46.25 18.04 20.08
N PHE A 57 45.89 19.18 19.49
CA PHE A 57 44.98 20.17 20.08
C PHE A 57 43.65 20.31 19.33
N THR A 58 43.33 19.35 18.45
CA THR A 58 42.01 19.21 17.82
C THR A 58 41.41 17.85 18.16
N SER A 59 40.15 17.83 18.58
CA SER A 59 39.35 16.62 18.72
C SER A 59 38.20 16.68 17.73
N ASN A 60 38.07 15.66 16.89
CA ASN A 60 36.99 15.55 15.92
C ASN A 60 36.09 14.38 16.31
N GLY A 61 34.79 14.63 16.35
CA GLY A 61 33.75 13.62 16.50
C GLY A 61 32.87 13.62 15.27
N VAL A 62 32.69 12.45 14.67
CA VAL A 62 31.75 12.23 13.57
C VAL A 62 30.66 11.28 14.07
N ILE A 63 29.41 11.72 13.97
CA ILE A 63 28.24 10.92 14.31
C ILE A 63 27.40 10.78 13.04
N GLU A 64 27.22 9.55 12.58
CA GLU A 64 26.39 9.22 11.42
C GLU A 64 25.15 8.44 11.87
N ARG A 65 23.98 8.84 11.38
CA ARG A 65 22.71 8.16 11.63
C ARG A 65 22.04 7.87 10.30
N LYS A 66 21.90 6.58 9.99
CA LYS A 66 21.20 6.09 8.82
C LYS A 66 19.84 5.52 9.21
N THR A 67 18.79 5.81 8.46
CA THR A 67 17.45 5.25 8.67
C THR A 67 16.81 4.93 7.33
N ASP A 68 16.51 3.65 7.13
CA ASP A 68 15.93 3.10 5.91
C ASP A 68 14.55 2.50 6.25
N LEU A 69 13.52 2.86 5.50
CA LEU A 69 12.16 2.35 5.64
C LEU A 69 11.58 2.06 4.27
N ILE A 70 10.90 0.92 4.11
CA ILE A 70 10.17 0.53 2.91
C ILE A 70 8.78 0.07 3.33
N ILE A 71 7.77 0.49 2.57
CA ILE A 71 6.38 0.07 2.76
C ILE A 71 5.95 -0.69 1.52
N GLN A 72 5.74 -2.00 1.68
CA GLN A 72 5.26 -2.91 0.65
C GLN A 72 3.86 -3.40 1.02
N ILE A 73 3.02 -3.61 0.01
CA ILE A 73 1.74 -4.28 0.16
C ILE A 73 1.61 -5.41 -0.88
N THR A 74 0.81 -6.41 -0.54
CA THR A 74 0.42 -7.50 -1.45
C THR A 74 -1.09 -7.70 -1.31
N PRO A 75 -1.89 -7.30 -2.31
CA PRO A 75 -3.33 -7.47 -2.27
C PRO A 75 -3.70 -8.95 -2.46
N LYS A 76 -4.81 -9.37 -1.86
CA LYS A 76 -5.43 -10.67 -2.12
C LYS A 76 -6.94 -10.50 -2.29
N ILE A 77 -7.47 -10.90 -3.44
CA ILE A 77 -8.90 -10.97 -3.72
C ILE A 77 -9.41 -12.30 -3.16
N ILE A 78 -10.38 -12.22 -2.25
CA ILE A 78 -11.07 -13.38 -1.71
C ILE A 78 -12.46 -13.40 -2.33
N GLN A 79 -12.84 -14.51 -2.94
CA GLN A 79 -14.22 -14.75 -3.32
C GLN A 79 -14.92 -15.32 -2.08
N ASP A 80 -15.96 -14.66 -1.61
CA ASP A 80 -16.79 -15.18 -0.53
C ASP A 80 -17.42 -16.50 -1.00
N GLU A 81 -16.94 -17.63 -0.48
CA GLU A 81 -17.79 -18.82 -0.38
C GLU A 81 -18.83 -18.53 0.70
N TYR A 82 -19.94 -17.89 0.29
CA TYR A 82 -21.11 -17.67 1.15
C TYR A 82 -21.59 -19.00 1.68
N THR A 83 -21.09 -19.34 2.87
CA THR A 83 -21.36 -20.56 3.62
C THR A 83 -20.92 -21.83 2.87
N GLY A 84 -20.29 -22.79 3.53
CA GLY A 84 -20.05 -24.13 2.94
C GLY A 84 -21.32 -24.92 2.60
N ILE A 85 -22.47 -24.24 2.48
CA ILE A 85 -23.74 -24.74 1.98
C ILE A 85 -23.74 -24.44 0.49
N ALA A 86 -23.48 -25.46 -0.33
CA ALA A 86 -23.70 -25.36 -1.76
C ALA A 86 -25.15 -24.87 -2.00
N LYS A 87 -25.31 -23.71 -2.65
CA LYS A 87 -26.64 -23.20 -3.02
C LYS A 87 -27.41 -24.31 -3.72
N SER A 88 -28.59 -24.64 -3.20
CA SER A 88 -29.44 -25.66 -3.82
C SER A 88 -29.80 -25.22 -5.25
N ASN A 89 -30.08 -26.17 -6.13
CA ASN A 89 -30.46 -25.87 -7.52
C ASN A 89 -31.68 -24.92 -7.58
N ALA A 90 -32.57 -24.99 -6.59
CA ALA A 90 -33.72 -24.09 -6.47
C ALA A 90 -33.32 -22.64 -6.19
N ILE A 91 -32.31 -22.42 -5.33
CA ILE A 91 -31.82 -21.07 -5.01
C ILE A 91 -31.07 -20.47 -6.21
N LYS A 92 -30.27 -21.29 -6.93
CA LYS A 92 -29.58 -20.84 -8.14
C LYS A 92 -30.55 -20.38 -9.23
N ALA A 93 -31.57 -21.20 -9.52
CA ALA A 93 -32.59 -20.85 -10.51
C ALA A 93 -33.36 -19.57 -10.14
N TYR A 94 -33.57 -19.31 -8.85
CA TYR A 94 -34.23 -18.08 -8.40
C TYR A 94 -33.32 -16.86 -8.55
N GLU A 95 -32.03 -16.97 -8.21
CA GLU A 95 -31.05 -15.90 -8.44
C GLU A 95 -30.92 -15.57 -9.93
N ASP A 96 -30.80 -16.59 -10.79
CA ASP A 96 -30.72 -16.39 -12.25
C ASP A 96 -31.98 -15.68 -12.77
N TYR A 97 -33.18 -16.10 -12.33
CA TYR A 97 -34.46 -15.48 -12.71
C TYR A 97 -34.56 -14.00 -12.25
N VAL A 98 -34.18 -13.70 -11.02
CA VAL A 98 -34.22 -12.34 -10.47
C VAL A 98 -33.19 -11.43 -11.14
N ILE A 99 -32.01 -11.96 -11.43
CA ILE A 99 -30.94 -11.21 -12.09
C ILE A 99 -31.25 -10.97 -13.58
N GLU A 100 -31.85 -11.93 -14.29
CA GLU A 100 -32.30 -11.77 -15.68
C GLU A 100 -33.35 -10.66 -15.81
N ASP A 101 -34.36 -10.61 -14.93
CA ASP A 101 -35.37 -9.56 -14.96
C ASP A 101 -34.79 -8.19 -14.56
N ALA A 102 -33.81 -8.15 -13.66
CA ALA A 102 -33.10 -6.94 -13.26
C ALA A 102 -32.10 -6.44 -14.32
N TYR A 103 -31.70 -7.30 -15.27
CA TYR A 103 -30.74 -7.03 -16.34
C TYR A 103 -31.35 -7.29 -17.72
N LYS A 104 -32.62 -6.92 -17.95
CA LYS A 104 -33.14 -6.75 -19.32
C LYS A 104 -32.58 -5.45 -19.88
N PRO A 105 -31.56 -5.46 -20.77
CA PRO A 105 -31.25 -4.28 -21.54
C PRO A 105 -32.50 -3.96 -22.38
N SER A 106 -33.01 -2.74 -22.24
CA SER A 106 -34.00 -2.22 -23.17
C SER A 106 -33.33 -2.16 -24.53
N ASN A 107 -33.57 -3.19 -25.36
CA ASN A 107 -33.41 -3.28 -26.83
C ASN A 107 -32.81 -4.64 -27.20
N GLU A 108 -33.65 -5.66 -27.35
CA GLU A 108 -33.41 -6.71 -28.34
C GLU A 108 -34.74 -7.07 -28.99
N GLU A 109 -34.94 -6.49 -30.17
CA GLU A 109 -36.02 -6.77 -31.09
C GLU A 109 -35.99 -8.25 -31.52
N LYS A 110 -37.21 -8.79 -31.65
CA LYS A 110 -37.49 -10.13 -32.13
C LYS A 110 -36.83 -10.39 -33.49
N ILE A 111 -35.84 -11.27 -33.54
CA ILE A 111 -35.40 -11.87 -34.79
C ILE A 111 -35.40 -13.40 -34.65
N ASN A 112 -36.47 -13.98 -35.19
CA ASN A 112 -36.61 -15.33 -35.75
C ASN A 112 -36.38 -16.55 -34.85
N LYS A 113 -37.50 -17.15 -34.43
CA LYS A 113 -37.61 -18.57 -34.08
C LYS A 113 -38.22 -19.32 -35.28
N PRO A 114 -37.53 -20.30 -35.91
CA PRO A 114 -38.22 -21.31 -36.68
C PRO A 114 -38.70 -22.41 -35.73
N GLU A 115 -40.02 -22.63 -35.71
CA GLU A 115 -40.63 -23.86 -35.20
C GLU A 115 -40.51 -24.96 -36.26
N SER A 116 -39.82 -26.04 -35.91
CA SER A 116 -39.99 -27.45 -36.34
C SER A 116 -38.79 -28.21 -35.76
N GLU A 117 -38.90 -29.38 -35.12
CA GLU A 117 -39.62 -30.56 -35.59
C GLU A 117 -39.78 -31.57 -34.43
N LYS A 118 -40.87 -32.34 -34.50
CA LYS A 118 -41.17 -33.45 -33.59
C LYS A 118 -40.31 -34.65 -33.94
N ASP A 119 -39.74 -35.31 -32.94
CA ASP A 119 -39.37 -36.73 -32.95
C ASP A 119 -39.18 -37.16 -31.47
N GLY A 120 -39.70 -38.24 -30.91
CA GLY A 120 -40.51 -39.35 -31.38
C GLY A 120 -40.82 -40.27 -30.18
N GLY A 121 -41.93 -41.01 -30.28
CA GLY A 121 -42.25 -42.29 -29.60
C GLY A 121 -41.92 -42.51 -28.12
N GLN A 122 -42.96 -42.60 -27.27
CA GLN A 122 -43.68 -43.84 -26.92
C GLN A 122 -45.01 -43.48 -26.25
#